data_AF-A0A653Z8S5-F1
#
_entry.id   AF-A0A653Z8S5-F1
#
_cell.length_a   1.000
_cell.length_b   1.000
_cell.length_c   1.000
_cell.angle_alpha   90.00
_cell.angle_beta   90.00
_cell.angle_gamma   90.00
#
_symmetry.space_group_name_H-M   'P 1'
#
loop_
_entity.id
_entity.type
_entity.pdbx_description
1 polymer ?
#
loop_
_entity_poly.entity_id
_entity_poly.type
_entity_poly.pdbx_seq_one_letter_code
_entity_poly.pdbx_strand_id
1 'polypeptide(L)'
;MMEMPAMSDDYARGRRDGLRLALSILAAEEAKWEALLGESSSWRTNATRAIRHKAYQVATKRVQTALNRLLPKAETALPAEIASMIDQAGL
;
A
#
# COMPACT_ATOMS: atom_id res chain seq x y z
N MET A 1 -26.17 -7.79 26.94
CA MET A 1 -25.99 -6.52 26.21
C MET A 1 -24.93 -6.76 25.16
N MET A 2 -25.28 -6.52 23.90
CA MET A 2 -24.79 -7.23 22.71
C MET A 2 -23.45 -6.69 22.18
N GLU A 3 -22.69 -7.58 21.55
CA GLU A 3 -21.39 -7.37 20.91
C GLU A 3 -21.39 -6.18 19.92
N MET A 4 -20.52 -5.19 20.15
CA MET A 4 -20.20 -4.12 19.20
C MET A 4 -18.74 -4.03 18.69
N PRO A 5 -17.73 -4.83 19.14
CA PRO A 5 -16.35 -4.67 18.64
C PRO A 5 -16.11 -5.35 17.27
N ALA A 6 -16.81 -6.45 16.96
CA ALA A 6 -16.54 -7.27 15.77
C ALA A 6 -16.82 -6.52 14.44
N MET A 7 -17.96 -5.83 14.34
CA MET A 7 -18.30 -5.04 13.14
C MET A 7 -17.29 -3.93 12.84
N SER A 8 -16.73 -3.31 13.89
CA SER A 8 -15.73 -2.24 13.75
C SER A 8 -14.40 -2.80 13.21
N ASP A 9 -13.95 -3.95 13.70
CA ASP A 9 -12.71 -4.57 13.22
C ASP A 9 -12.85 -5.11 11.80
N ASP A 10 -13.98 -5.73 11.44
CA ASP A 10 -14.24 -6.20 10.07
C ASP A 10 -14.25 -5.04 9.07
N TYR A 11 -14.88 -3.91 9.41
CA TYR A 11 -14.83 -2.70 8.58
C TYR A 11 -13.41 -2.12 8.47
N ALA A 12 -12.65 -2.10 9.56
CA ALA A 12 -11.25 -1.66 9.55
C ALA A 12 -10.37 -2.59 8.71
N ARG A 13 -10.61 -3.90 8.74
CA ARG A 13 -9.95 -4.90 7.91
C ARG A 13 -10.29 -4.69 6.43
N GLY A 14 -11.58 -4.58 6.09
CA GLY A 14 -12.03 -4.29 4.73
C GLY A 14 -11.45 -3.02 4.14
N ARG A 15 -11.33 -1.93 4.93
CA ARG A 15 -10.64 -0.71 4.50
C ARG A 15 -9.15 -0.92 4.19
N ARG A 16 -8.44 -1.67 5.04
CA ARG A 16 -7.01 -2.00 4.82
C ARG A 16 -6.84 -2.84 3.56
N ASP A 17 -7.68 -3.84 3.36
CA ASP A 17 -7.61 -4.73 2.21
C ASP A 17 -7.99 -4.03 0.91
N GLY A 18 -8.97 -3.12 0.94
CA GLY A 18 -9.31 -2.26 -0.20
C GLY A 18 -8.13 -1.36 -0.62
N LEU A 19 -7.38 -0.80 0.34
CA LEU A 19 -6.19 -0.02 0.04
C LEU A 19 -5.03 -0.88 -0.50
N ARG A 20 -4.87 -2.12 0.00
CA ARG A 20 -3.89 -3.08 -0.56
C ARG A 20 -4.23 -3.45 -2.00
N LEU A 21 -5.50 -3.71 -2.29
CA LEU A 21 -5.97 -3.94 -3.65
C LEU A 21 -5.69 -2.73 -4.55
N ALA A 22 -6.00 -1.52 -4.08
CA ALA A 22 -5.70 -0.29 -4.84
C ALA A 22 -4.20 -0.16 -5.16
N LEU A 23 -3.30 -0.49 -4.22
CA LEU A 23 -1.86 -0.50 -4.48
C LEU A 23 -1.46 -1.51 -5.55
N SER A 24 -2.02 -2.73 -5.53
CA SER A 24 -1.73 -3.73 -6.56
C SER A 24 -2.17 -3.30 -7.97
N ILE A 25 -3.33 -2.64 -8.07
CA ILE A 25 -3.83 -2.11 -9.35
C ILE A 25 -2.92 -0.99 -9.85
N LEU A 26 -2.55 -0.05 -8.97
CA LEU A 26 -1.65 1.05 -9.32
C LEU A 26 -0.28 0.56 -9.78
N ALA A 27 0.28 -0.47 -9.13
CA ALA A 27 1.55 -1.07 -9.52
C ALA A 27 1.47 -1.73 -10.91
N ALA A 28 0.37 -2.42 -11.21
CA ALA A 28 0.16 -3.01 -12.53
C ALA A 28 0.04 -1.95 -13.63
N GLU A 29 -0.62 -0.82 -13.35
CA GLU A 29 -0.70 0.29 -14.28
C GLU A 29 0.66 0.99 -14.45
N GLU A 30 1.38 1.24 -13.37
CA GLU A 30 2.72 1.84 -13.41
C GLU A 30 3.66 1.03 -14.31
N ALA A 31 3.70 -0.30 -14.14
CA ALA A 31 4.53 -1.20 -14.93
C ALA A 31 4.21 -1.15 -16.44
N LYS A 32 2.92 -1.01 -16.81
CA LYS A 32 2.52 -0.84 -18.22
C LYS A 32 3.12 0.42 -18.83
N TRP A 33 3.13 1.52 -18.08
CA TRP A 33 3.66 2.79 -18.59
C TRP A 33 5.18 2.84 -18.57
N GLU A 34 5.81 2.23 -17.56
CA GLU A 34 7.27 2.07 -17.48
C GLU A 34 7.82 1.37 -18.72
N ALA A 35 7.20 0.26 -19.13
CA ALA A 35 7.57 -0.49 -20.33
C ALA A 35 7.45 0.29 -21.65
N LEU A 36 6.75 1.44 -21.66
CA LEU A 36 6.54 2.26 -22.85
C LEU A 36 7.42 3.52 -22.86
N LEU A 37 8.21 3.78 -21.82
CA LEU A 37 9.07 4.96 -21.74
C LEU A 37 10.21 4.88 -22.75
N GLY A 38 10.32 5.89 -23.62
CA GLY A 38 11.40 5.96 -24.62
C GLY A 38 11.13 5.19 -25.92
N GLU A 39 10.10 4.33 -25.95
CA GLU A 39 9.78 3.48 -27.11
C GLU A 39 9.24 4.24 -28.34
N SER A 40 8.83 5.50 -28.20
CA SER A 40 8.35 6.29 -29.33
C SER A 40 9.45 7.14 -29.96
N SER A 41 9.46 7.26 -31.29
CA SER A 41 10.28 8.25 -32.00
C SER A 41 9.84 9.70 -31.75
N SER A 42 8.61 9.91 -31.27
CA SER A 42 8.07 11.23 -30.92
C SER A 42 8.42 11.60 -29.49
N TRP A 43 9.21 12.66 -29.32
CA TRP A 43 9.55 13.19 -27.99
C TRP A 43 8.32 13.61 -27.18
N ARG A 44 7.28 14.15 -27.84
CA ARG A 44 6.02 14.56 -27.17
C ARG A 44 5.28 13.35 -26.59
N THR A 45 5.29 12.23 -27.31
CA THR A 45 4.68 10.98 -26.86
C THR A 45 5.41 10.46 -25.62
N ASN A 46 6.75 10.43 -25.66
CA ASN A 46 7.56 10.01 -24.52
C ASN A 46 7.37 10.93 -23.31
N ALA A 47 7.30 12.25 -23.51
CA ALA A 47 7.02 13.20 -22.44
C ALA A 47 5.65 12.94 -21.77
N THR A 48 4.61 12.68 -22.57
CA THR A 48 3.27 12.35 -22.04
C THR A 48 3.27 11.03 -21.26
N ARG A 49 3.99 10.01 -21.75
CA ARG A 49 4.15 8.73 -21.05
C ARG A 49 4.87 8.90 -19.72
N ALA A 50 5.93 9.71 -19.68
CA ALA A 50 6.66 10.03 -18.45
C ALA A 50 5.77 10.75 -17.41
N ILE A 51 4.93 11.69 -17.85
CA ILE A 51 3.96 12.37 -16.96
C ILE A 51 2.96 11.36 -16.38
N ARG A 52 2.41 10.45 -17.20
CA ARG A 52 1.49 9.41 -16.73
C ARG A 52 2.14 8.46 -15.74
N HIS A 53 3.32 7.94 -16.07
CA HIS A 53 4.12 7.11 -15.17
C HIS A 53 4.34 7.82 -13.82
N LYS A 54 4.69 9.11 -13.85
CA LYS A 54 4.84 9.89 -12.61
C LYS A 54 3.53 10.07 -11.84
N ALA A 55 2.41 10.22 -12.53
CA ALA A 55 1.09 10.32 -11.90
C ALA A 55 0.75 9.04 -11.13
N TYR A 56 1.07 7.86 -11.67
CA TYR A 56 0.90 6.58 -10.94
C TYR A 56 1.77 6.53 -9.70
N GLN A 57 3.05 6.90 -9.78
CA GLN A 57 3.93 6.98 -8.60
C GLN A 57 3.36 7.86 -7.48
N VAL A 58 2.80 9.02 -7.85
CA VAL A 58 2.17 9.94 -6.88
C VAL A 58 0.92 9.31 -6.28
N ALA A 59 0.08 8.65 -7.09
CA ALA A 59 -1.11 7.94 -6.62
C ALA A 59 -0.73 6.81 -5.65
N THR A 60 0.24 5.97 -6.00
CA THR A 60 0.77 4.89 -5.15
C THR A 60 1.21 5.44 -3.81
N LYS A 61 2.00 6.53 -3.79
CA LYS A 61 2.47 7.15 -2.55
C LYS A 61 1.34 7.70 -1.67
N ARG A 62 0.28 8.26 -2.27
CA ARG A 62 -0.89 8.76 -1.54
C ARG A 62 -1.71 7.62 -0.92
N VAL A 63 -1.93 6.54 -1.67
CA VAL A 63 -2.63 5.35 -1.16
C VAL A 63 -1.81 4.68 -0.07
N GLN A 64 -0.49 4.55 -0.23
CA GLN A 64 0.40 4.04 0.81
C GLN A 64 0.33 4.90 2.07
N THR A 65 0.31 6.22 1.92
CA THR A 65 0.15 7.14 3.07
C THR A 65 -1.19 6.94 3.77
N ALA A 66 -2.29 6.76 3.03
CA ALA A 66 -3.59 6.45 3.61
C ALA A 66 -3.59 5.10 4.33
N LEU A 67 -2.97 4.07 3.75
CA LEU A 67 -2.84 2.75 4.36
C LEU A 67 -2.04 2.84 5.67
N ASN A 68 -0.91 3.53 5.66
CA ASN A 68 -0.06 3.72 6.85
C ASN A 68 -0.78 4.43 7.99
N ARG A 69 -1.80 5.26 7.71
CA ARG A 69 -2.63 5.91 8.74
C ARG A 69 -3.70 4.98 9.33
N LEU A 70 -4.12 3.96 8.58
CA LEU A 70 -5.09 2.96 9.03
C LEU A 70 -4.45 1.75 9.69
N LEU A 71 -3.17 1.50 9.41
CA LEU A 71 -2.38 0.61 10.23
C LEU A 71 -2.31 1.23 11.62
N PRO A 72 -2.60 0.46 12.69
CA PRO A 72 -2.33 0.92 14.03
C PRO A 72 -0.90 1.46 14.04
N LYS A 73 -0.69 2.66 14.61
CA LYS A 73 0.64 2.99 15.12
C LYS A 73 0.89 1.96 16.20
N ALA A 74 1.38 0.79 15.81
CA ALA A 74 2.10 -0.04 16.74
C ALA A 74 3.17 0.90 17.26
N GLU A 75 3.02 1.33 18.50
CA GLU A 75 4.16 1.62 19.32
C GLU A 75 5.20 0.55 18.98
N THR A 76 6.39 1.03 18.70
CA THR A 76 7.58 0.32 18.26
C THR A 76 8.08 -0.68 19.31
N ALA A 77 7.18 -1.50 19.83
CA ALA A 77 7.42 -2.65 20.65
C ALA A 77 6.72 -3.80 19.95
N LEU A 78 7.48 -4.85 19.62
CA LEU A 78 6.87 -6.15 19.38
C LEU A 78 5.85 -6.41 20.50
N PRO A 79 4.64 -6.90 20.20
CA PRO A 79 3.71 -7.34 21.23
C PRO A 79 4.49 -8.19 22.23
N ALA A 80 4.42 -7.87 23.53
CA ALA A 80 5.27 -8.49 24.55
C ALA A 80 5.19 -10.02 24.51
N GLU A 81 4.05 -10.56 24.06
CA GLU A 81 3.82 -11.97 23.80
C GLU A 81 4.71 -12.52 22.67
N ILE A 82 4.84 -11.80 21.54
CA ILE A 82 5.75 -12.18 20.44
C ILE A 82 7.22 -11.99 20.85
N ALA A 83 7.55 -10.91 21.57
CA ALA A 83 8.89 -10.73 22.10
C ALA A 83 9.30 -11.86 23.07
N SER A 84 8.37 -12.28 23.94
CA SER A 84 8.58 -13.42 24.85
C SER A 84 8.72 -14.74 24.10
N MET A 85 8.01 -14.94 22.98
CA MET A 85 8.15 -16.15 22.17
C MET A 85 9.48 -16.18 21.41
N ILE A 86 9.99 -15.04 20.95
CA ILE A 86 11.31 -14.93 20.32
C ILE A 86 12.42 -15.20 21.33
N ASP A 87 12.30 -14.63 22.53
CA ASP A 87 13.25 -14.85 23.63
C ASP A 87 13.25 -16.32 24.09
N GLN A 88 12.07 -16.96 24.16
CA GLN A 88 11.96 -18.41 24.42
C GLN A 88 12.48 -19.29 23.28
N ALA A 89 12.42 -18.81 22.04
CA ALA A 89 12.96 -19.50 20.87
C ALA A 89 14.47 -19.30 20.68
N GLY A 90 15.09 -18.42 21.47
CA GLY A 90 16.53 -18.13 21.41
C GLY A 90 16.98 -17.46 20.10
N LEU A 91 16.08 -16.70 19.47
CA LEU A 91 16.33 -15.95 18.22
C LEU A 91 16.60 -14.47 18.49
#